data_AF-A0A5K0XTA9-F1
#
_entry.id   AF-A0A5K0XTA9-F1
#
_cell.length_a   1.000
_cell.length_b   1.000
_cell.length_c   1.000
_cell.angle_alpha   90.00
_cell.angle_beta   90.00
_cell.angle_gamma   90.00
#
_symmetry.space_group_name_H-M   'P 1'
#
loop_
_entity.id
_entity.type
_entity.pdbx_description
1 polymer ?
#
loop_
_entity_poly.entity_id
_entity_poly.type
_entity_poly.pdbx_seq_one_letter_code
_entity_poly.pdbx_strand_id
1 'polypeptide(L)' 'VLSVTLDDWTDEEIESMIEVGGNISANAIYEAFIPEGSSKPIPDSTYEERLKFI' A
#
# COMPACT_ATOMS: atom_id res chain seq x y z
N VAL A 1 -0.87 -8.83 6.76
CA VAL A 1 -0.39 -8.94 5.36
C VAL A 1 -0.50 -10.41 4.98
N LEU A 2 -1.10 -10.71 3.83
CA LEU A 2 -1.20 -12.05 3.25
C LEU A 2 -0.41 -12.08 1.94
N SER A 3 0.16 -13.23 1.61
CA SER A 3 0.77 -13.49 0.32
C SER A 3 -0.30 -13.82 -0.72
N VAL A 4 -0.23 -13.17 -1.88
CA VAL A 4 -1.16 -13.41 -2.99
C VAL A 4 -0.95 -14.80 -3.64
N THR A 5 0.21 -15.42 -3.45
CA THR A 5 0.56 -16.68 -4.13
C THR A 5 0.87 -17.85 -3.20
N LEU A 6 1.02 -17.61 -1.90
CA LEU A 6 1.42 -18.64 -0.93
C LEU A 6 0.34 -18.95 0.11
N ASP A 7 -0.57 -18.01 0.37
CA ASP A 7 -1.65 -18.19 1.35
C ASP A 7 -2.95 -18.49 0.61
N ASP A 8 -3.85 -19.24 1.25
CA ASP A 8 -5.23 -19.40 0.78
C ASP A 8 -6.03 -18.13 1.12
N TRP A 9 -6.89 -17.71 0.20
CA TRP A 9 -7.77 -16.54 0.36
C TRP A 9 -9.22 -16.99 0.29
N THR A 10 -10.07 -16.42 1.14
CA THR A 10 -11.52 -16.61 0.99
C THR A 10 -12.08 -15.71 -0.10
N ASP A 11 -13.23 -16.07 -0.65
CA ASP A 11 -13.92 -15.25 -1.65
C ASP A 11 -14.24 -13.85 -1.09
N GLU A 12 -14.55 -13.74 0.20
CA GLU A 12 -14.79 -12.46 0.87
C GLU A 12 -13.53 -11.59 0.98
N GLU A 13 -12.36 -12.20 1.23
CA GLU A 13 -11.08 -11.47 1.26
C GLU A 13 -10.71 -10.96 -0.14
N ILE A 14 -11.00 -11.75 -1.18
CA ILE A 14 -10.81 -11.33 -2.58
C ILE A 14 -11.75 -10.16 -2.91
N GLU A 15 -13.03 -10.28 -2.58
CA GLU A 15 -14.01 -9.22 -2.85
C GLU A 15 -13.65 -7.92 -2.13
N SER A 16 -13.20 -8.00 -0.87
CA SER A 16 -12.73 -6.83 -0.13
C SER A 16 -11.60 -6.09 -0.84
N MET A 17 -10.65 -6.80 -1.46
CA MET A 17 -9.57 -6.16 -2.22
C MET A 17 -10.07 -5.46 -3.50
N ILE A 18 -11.10 -6.01 -4.14
CA ILE A 18 -11.76 -5.41 -5.30
C ILE A 18 -12.51 -4.15 -4.88
N GLU A 19 -13.29 -4.21 -3.80
CA GLU A 19 -14.05 -3.07 -3.26
C GLU A 19 -13.16 -1.90 -2.84
N VAL A 20 -12.00 -2.19 -2.25
CA VAL A 20 -11.00 -1.15 -1.90
C VAL A 20 -10.44 -0.45 -3.14
N GLY A 21 -10.55 -1.05 -4.33
CA GLY A 21 -10.08 -0.48 -5.60
C GLY A 21 -8.56 -0.49 -5.78
N GLY A 22 -7.87 -1.29 -4.96
CA GLY A 22 -6.42 -1.48 -5.02
C GLY A 22 -5.59 -0.24 -4.68
N ASN A 23 -4.32 -0.27 -5.08
CA ASN A 23 -3.32 0.71 -4.66
C ASN A 23 -3.61 2.14 -5.17
N ILE A 24 -4.30 2.28 -6.31
CA ILE A 24 -4.64 3.61 -6.85
C ILE A 24 -5.61 4.32 -5.90
N SER A 25 -6.69 3.65 -5.50
CA SER A 25 -7.66 4.18 -4.55
C SER A 25 -7.03 4.47 -3.18
N ALA A 26 -6.16 3.58 -2.69
CA ALA A 26 -5.46 3.80 -1.44
C ALA A 26 -4.53 5.03 -1.51
N ASN A 27 -3.73 5.19 -2.57
CA ASN A 27 -2.88 6.36 -2.74
C ASN A 27 -3.71 7.65 -2.86
N ALA A 28 -4.86 7.61 -3.54
CA ALA A 28 -5.75 8.77 -3.66
C ALA A 28 -6.34 9.26 -2.32
N ILE A 29 -6.29 8.43 -1.27
CA ILE A 29 -6.75 8.76 0.07
C ILE A 29 -5.57 9.08 0.99
N TYR A 30 -4.61 8.15 1.11
CA TYR A 30 -3.52 8.23 2.08
C TYR A 30 -2.33 9.05 1.59
N GLU A 31 -2.12 9.14 0.28
CA GLU A 31 -1.06 9.92 -0.35
C GLU A 31 -1.62 11.15 -1.10
N ALA A 32 -2.89 11.49 -0.86
CA ALA A 32 -3.56 12.63 -1.50
C ALA A 32 -2.82 13.95 -1.26
N PHE A 33 -2.10 14.03 -0.14
CA PHE A 33 -1.22 15.13 0.22
C PHE A 33 0.05 14.59 0.86
N ILE A 34 1.17 14.68 0.14
CA ILE A 34 2.50 14.43 0.69
C ILE A 34 3.09 15.79 1.14
N PRO A 35 3.42 15.97 2.43
CA PRO A 35 3.96 17.23 2.93
C PRO A 35 5.26 17.66 2.23
N GLU A 36 5.48 18.97 2.17
CA GLU A 36 6.73 19.53 1.66
C GLU A 36 7.94 19.00 2.45
N GLY A 37 9.00 18.62 1.73
CA GLY A 37 10.19 17.98 2.30
C GLY A 37 10.04 16.48 2.58
N SER A 38 8.85 15.91 2.41
CA SER A 38 8.62 14.46 2.41
C SER A 38 8.54 13.94 0.97
N SER A 39 8.94 12.69 0.75
CA SER A 39 8.80 12.05 -0.56
C SER A 39 8.42 10.59 -0.38
N LYS A 40 7.64 10.07 -1.34
CA LYS A 40 7.34 8.64 -1.40
C LYS A 40 8.65 7.87 -1.63
N PRO A 41 8.97 6.86 -0.81
CA PRO A 41 10.19 6.09 -0.97
C PRO A 41 10.22 5.35 -2.33
N ILE A 42 11.42 5.26 -2.91
CA ILE A 42 11.67 4.55 -4.16
C ILE A 42 12.04 3.08 -3.89
N PRO A 43 12.11 2.21 -4.92
CA PRO A 43 12.51 0.82 -4.73
C PRO A 43 13.85 0.63 -4.01
N ASP A 44 14.79 1.55 -4.18
CA ASP A 44 16.12 1.46 -3.54
C ASP A 44 16.21 2.24 -2.21
N SER A 45 15.12 2.83 -1.72
CA SER A 45 15.09 3.51 -0.42
C SER A 45 15.40 2.55 0.72
N THR A 46 16.12 3.07 1.71
CA THR A 46 16.50 2.35 2.91
C THR A 46 15.29 1.90 3.72
N TYR A 47 15.53 0.94 4.61
CA TYR A 47 14.53 0.51 5.58
C TYR A 47 14.00 1.67 6.42
N GLU A 48 14.88 2.57 6.88
CA GLU A 48 14.48 3.69 7.74
C GLU A 48 13.59 4.71 6.99
N GLU A 49 13.91 5.00 5.73
CA GLU A 49 13.07 5.89 4.90
C GLU A 49 11.68 5.30 4.67
N ARG A 50 11.59 3.99 4.38
CA ARG A 50 10.31 3.29 4.21
C ARG A 50 9.51 3.23 5.50
N LEU A 51 10.16 2.95 6.64
CA LEU A 51 9.52 2.88 7.95
C LEU A 51 8.96 4.23 8.41
N LYS A 52 9.58 5.34 7.99
CA LYS A 52 9.05 6.68 8.29
C LYS A 52 7.83 7.05 7.44
N PHE A 53 7.64 6.38 6.30
CA PHE A 53 6.55 6.66 5.36
C PHE A 53 5.33 5.75 5.55
N ILE A 54 5.54 4.50 5.99
CA ILE A 54 4.49 3.47 6.23
C ILE A 54 4.06 3.50 7.70
#